data_AF-A0A958DGL7-F1
#
_entry.id   AF-A0A958DGL7-F1
#
_cell.length_a   1.000
_cell.length_b   1.000
_cell.length_c   1.000
_cell.angle_alpha   90.00
_cell.angle_beta   90.00
_cell.angle_gamma   90.00
#
_symmetry.space_group_name_H-M   'P 1'
#
loop_
_entity.id
_entity.type
_entity.pdbx_description
1 polymer ?
#
loop_
_entity_poly.entity_id
_entity_poly.type
_entity_poly.pdbx_seq_one_letter_code
_entity_poly.pdbx_strand_id
1 'polypeptide(L)'
;MHARLLSKVRGLDKRPGEYRKRLVQIGSNRRFVPPPPEHVEPLMKDLEGFLNADNPALNPLIRAYMAHYQFEAIHPFLDGNGRIGRVLLSLCTFHWHRHERPWLYMSAFFDRFKDEYVDNLFRVSTHGDWNTWIEFCLRGTVQQCADAIARCRRLVSLRDEYWSHTADAPRLRVISGKAID
;
A
#
# COMPACT_ATOMS: atom_id res chain seq x y z
N MET A 1 -6.26 10.55 7.41
CA MET A 1 -5.55 9.95 6.25
C MET A 1 -6.41 9.96 4.98
N HIS A 2 -7.59 9.31 4.98
CA HIS A 2 -8.48 9.24 3.82
C HIS A 2 -8.86 10.59 3.21
N ALA A 3 -9.24 11.58 4.02
CA ALA A 3 -9.53 12.93 3.55
C ALA A 3 -8.37 13.58 2.77
N ARG A 4 -7.12 13.38 3.22
CA ARG A 4 -5.92 13.93 2.55
C ARG A 4 -5.62 13.22 1.22
N LEU A 5 -5.96 11.93 1.10
CA LEU A 5 -5.75 11.16 -0.13
C LEU A 5 -6.80 11.46 -1.21
N LEU A 6 -7.98 11.94 -0.83
CA LEU A 6 -9.05 12.29 -1.77
C LEU A 6 -9.19 13.79 -2.06
N SER A 7 -8.49 14.67 -1.33
CA SER A 7 -8.63 16.14 -1.46
C SER A 7 -8.15 16.73 -2.80
N LYS A 8 -7.56 15.92 -3.69
CA LYS A 8 -7.04 16.37 -5.00
C LYS A 8 -7.36 15.42 -6.16
N VAL A 9 -8.40 14.59 -6.04
CA VAL A 9 -8.74 13.56 -7.06
C VAL A 9 -10.26 13.46 -7.26
N ARG A 10 -10.71 12.81 -8.35
CA ARG A 10 -12.14 12.44 -8.53
C ARG A 10 -12.65 11.74 -7.26
N GLY A 11 -13.75 12.24 -6.67
CA GLY A 11 -14.33 11.71 -5.43
C GLY A 11 -14.63 12.73 -4.32
N LEU A 12 -14.57 14.04 -4.57
CA LEU A 12 -14.98 15.08 -3.60
C LEU A 12 -16.46 14.93 -3.19
N ASP A 13 -17.28 14.44 -4.10
CA ASP A 13 -18.70 14.08 -3.92
C ASP A 13 -18.91 12.81 -3.08
N LYS A 14 -17.84 12.06 -2.78
CA LYS A 14 -17.89 10.78 -2.04
C LYS A 14 -17.51 10.89 -0.56
N ARG A 15 -17.64 12.09 0.02
CA ARG A 15 -17.43 12.39 1.46
C ARG A 15 -16.06 11.93 1.99
N PRO A 16 -14.97 12.59 1.55
CA PRO A 16 -13.62 12.30 2.02
C PRO A 16 -13.51 12.29 3.55
N GLY A 17 -12.93 11.23 4.11
CA GLY A 17 -12.72 11.07 5.55
C GLY A 17 -13.88 10.45 6.34
N GLU A 18 -15.04 10.25 5.75
CA GLU A 18 -16.20 9.66 6.43
C GLU A 18 -16.43 8.20 6.03
N TYR A 19 -16.82 7.36 6.99
CA TYR A 19 -17.26 5.99 6.69
C TYR A 19 -18.53 6.00 5.82
N ARG A 20 -18.67 4.98 4.97
CA ARG A 20 -19.85 4.82 4.12
C ARG A 20 -21.10 4.63 4.97
N LYS A 21 -22.18 5.31 4.57
CA LYS A 21 -23.52 5.19 5.19
C LYS A 21 -24.49 4.32 4.37
N ARG A 22 -23.98 3.67 3.32
CA ARG A 22 -24.75 2.85 2.39
C ARG A 22 -23.96 1.61 2.01
N LEU A 23 -24.69 0.56 1.65
CA LEU A 23 -24.10 -0.68 1.15
C LEU A 23 -23.39 -0.43 -0.18
N VAL A 24 -22.30 -1.14 -0.41
CA VAL A 24 -21.52 -1.12 -1.65
C VAL A 24 -21.28 -2.56 -2.10
N GLN A 25 -20.78 -2.74 -3.31
CA GLN A 25 -20.48 -4.05 -3.88
C GLN A 25 -19.11 -3.99 -4.57
N ILE A 26 -18.30 -5.03 -4.38
CA ILE A 26 -16.93 -5.11 -4.89
C ILE A 26 -16.86 -6.17 -5.99
N GLY A 27 -16.14 -5.84 -7.07
CA GLY A 27 -15.90 -6.73 -8.20
C GLY A 27 -17.02 -6.71 -9.25
N SER A 28 -16.72 -7.26 -10.43
CA SER A 28 -17.72 -7.51 -11.47
C SER A 28 -18.83 -8.42 -10.94
N ASN A 29 -20.06 -8.19 -11.38
CA ASN A 29 -21.24 -8.98 -10.99
C ASN A 29 -21.50 -9.07 -9.48
N ARG A 30 -21.09 -8.06 -8.69
CA ARG A 30 -21.36 -7.99 -7.25
C ARG A 30 -20.75 -9.16 -6.47
N ARG A 31 -19.59 -9.63 -6.93
CA ARG A 31 -18.89 -10.81 -6.41
C ARG A 31 -18.74 -10.82 -4.89
N PHE A 32 -18.52 -9.65 -4.29
CA PHE A 32 -18.41 -9.54 -2.84
C PHE A 32 -19.26 -8.38 -2.29
N VAL A 33 -19.98 -8.66 -1.20
CA VAL A 33 -20.76 -7.67 -0.45
C VAL A 33 -20.07 -7.49 0.91
N PRO A 34 -19.43 -6.34 1.18
CA PRO A 34 -18.81 -6.06 2.46
C PRO A 34 -19.87 -5.88 3.57
N PRO A 35 -19.46 -5.82 4.85
CA PRO A 35 -20.38 -5.69 5.97
C PRO A 35 -21.38 -4.53 5.83
N PRO A 36 -22.58 -4.62 6.41
CA PRO A 36 -23.51 -3.49 6.47
C PRO A 36 -22.86 -2.22 7.09
N PRO A 37 -23.23 -1.01 6.65
CA PRO A 37 -22.65 0.26 7.13
C PRO A 37 -22.57 0.41 8.66
N GLU A 38 -23.58 -0.08 9.38
CA GLU A 38 -23.69 -0.08 10.84
C GLU A 38 -22.60 -0.89 11.53
N HIS A 39 -21.98 -1.84 10.83
CA HIS A 39 -20.87 -2.64 11.34
C HIS A 39 -19.49 -2.08 10.98
N VAL A 40 -19.41 -1.06 10.11
CA VAL A 40 -18.12 -0.53 9.65
C VAL A 40 -17.30 0.04 10.80
N GLU A 41 -17.91 0.90 11.62
CA GLU A 41 -17.23 1.54 12.75
C GLU A 41 -16.72 0.54 13.80
N PRO A 42 -17.52 -0.41 14.32
CA PRO A 42 -17.00 -1.40 15.26
C PRO A 42 -15.91 -2.28 14.64
N LEU A 43 -16.04 -2.71 13.38
CA LEU A 43 -15.01 -3.52 12.72
C LEU A 43 -13.70 -2.75 12.49
N MET A 44 -13.80 -1.45 12.19
CA MET A 44 -12.62 -0.59 12.07
C MET A 44 -11.93 -0.39 13.44
N LYS A 45 -12.71 -0.32 14.52
CA LYS A 45 -12.18 -0.28 15.89
C LYS A 45 -11.47 -1.58 16.27
N ASP A 46 -12.02 -2.73 15.88
CA ASP A 46 -11.37 -4.03 16.09
C ASP A 46 -10.06 -4.13 15.28
N LEU A 47 -10.06 -3.65 14.03
CA LEU A 47 -8.85 -3.57 13.22
C LEU A 47 -7.82 -2.63 13.84
N GLU A 48 -8.22 -1.48 14.36
CA GLU A 48 -7.33 -0.57 15.10
C GLU A 48 -6.73 -1.25 16.33
N GLY A 49 -7.54 -1.99 17.10
CA GLY A 49 -7.06 -2.81 18.21
C GLY A 49 -6.02 -3.82 17.75
N PHE A 50 -6.29 -4.55 16.66
CA PHE A 50 -5.34 -5.49 16.07
C PHE A 50 -4.05 -4.82 15.60
N LEU A 51 -4.11 -3.61 15.05
CA LEU A 51 -2.93 -2.86 14.61
C LEU A 51 -2.05 -2.38 15.78
N ASN A 52 -2.65 -2.07 16.93
CA ASN A 52 -1.94 -1.55 18.11
C ASN A 52 -1.54 -2.62 19.12
N ALA A 53 -2.12 -3.83 19.05
CA ALA A 53 -1.76 -4.92 19.96
C ALA A 53 -0.29 -5.33 19.80
N ASP A 54 0.38 -5.69 20.89
CA ASP A 54 1.64 -6.43 20.78
C ASP A 54 1.31 -7.90 20.50
N ASN A 55 1.91 -8.46 19.46
CA ASN A 55 1.65 -9.85 19.07
C ASN A 55 2.94 -10.49 18.58
N PRO A 56 3.83 -10.89 19.50
CA PRO A 56 5.13 -11.46 19.16
C PRO A 56 5.02 -12.84 18.48
N ALA A 57 3.86 -13.50 18.54
CA ALA A 57 3.64 -14.79 17.91
C ALA A 57 3.47 -14.70 16.38
N LEU A 58 3.11 -13.53 15.84
CA LEU A 58 2.92 -13.33 14.41
C LEU A 58 4.14 -12.67 13.77
N ASN A 59 4.64 -13.27 12.69
CA ASN A 59 5.64 -12.60 11.85
C ASN A 59 5.08 -11.25 11.35
N PRO A 60 5.84 -10.15 11.38
CA PRO A 60 5.29 -8.84 11.06
C PRO A 60 4.82 -8.68 9.59
N LEU A 61 5.38 -9.44 8.63
CA LEU A 61 4.87 -9.43 7.24
C LEU A 61 3.49 -10.07 7.18
N ILE A 62 3.33 -11.24 7.81
CA ILE A 62 2.06 -11.96 7.86
C ILE A 62 0.99 -11.08 8.50
N ARG A 63 1.32 -10.47 9.63
CA ARG A 63 0.42 -9.54 10.33
C ARG A 63 -0.01 -8.37 9.43
N ALA A 64 0.91 -7.81 8.64
CA ALA A 64 0.61 -6.70 7.74
C ALA A 64 -0.32 -7.12 6.59
N TYR A 65 -0.14 -8.32 6.04
CA TYR A 65 -1.01 -8.87 5.01
C TYR A 65 -2.40 -9.26 5.54
N MET A 66 -2.50 -9.71 6.79
CA MET A 66 -3.79 -9.92 7.45
C MET A 66 -4.53 -8.59 7.67
N ALA A 67 -3.84 -7.56 8.16
CA ALA A 67 -4.42 -6.23 8.33
C ALA A 67 -4.89 -5.62 6.99
N HIS A 68 -4.09 -5.80 5.93
CA HIS A 68 -4.45 -5.37 4.58
C HIS A 68 -5.75 -6.04 4.10
N TYR A 69 -5.83 -7.37 4.18
CA TYR A 69 -7.05 -8.10 3.83
C TYR A 69 -8.24 -7.59 4.64
N GLN A 70 -8.11 -7.47 5.97
CA GLN A 70 -9.21 -7.07 6.84
C GLN A 70 -9.75 -5.69 6.48
N PHE A 71 -8.85 -4.74 6.17
CA PHE A 71 -9.24 -3.41 5.71
C PHE A 71 -10.02 -3.46 4.39
N GLU A 72 -9.54 -4.22 3.40
CA GLU A 72 -10.21 -4.36 2.10
C GLU A 72 -11.58 -5.04 2.23
N ALA A 73 -11.71 -6.02 3.14
CA ALA A 73 -12.95 -6.76 3.41
C ALA A 73 -14.00 -5.89 4.13
N ILE A 74 -13.59 -5.07 5.11
CA ILE A 74 -14.49 -4.10 5.76
C ILE A 74 -14.98 -3.05 4.75
N HIS A 75 -14.08 -2.62 3.87
CA HIS A 75 -14.31 -1.64 2.83
C HIS A 75 -15.00 -0.35 3.35
N PRO A 76 -14.35 0.38 4.27
CA PRO A 76 -15.03 1.38 5.10
C PRO A 76 -15.49 2.65 4.35
N PHE A 77 -14.94 2.93 3.18
CA PHE A 77 -15.20 4.17 2.44
C PHE A 77 -16.00 3.92 1.14
N LEU A 78 -16.57 4.98 0.55
CA LEU A 78 -17.27 4.89 -0.76
C LEU A 78 -16.30 4.81 -1.96
N ASP A 79 -15.04 5.20 -1.76
CA ASP A 79 -13.95 5.14 -2.74
C ASP A 79 -12.62 5.17 -1.97
N GLY A 80 -11.52 4.87 -2.65
CA GLY A 80 -10.19 5.04 -2.09
C GLY A 80 -9.75 3.88 -1.21
N ASN A 81 -10.60 2.88 -0.93
CA ASN A 81 -10.25 1.73 -0.08
C ASN A 81 -8.96 1.06 -0.55
N GLY A 82 -8.87 0.62 -1.82
CA GLY A 82 -7.65 0.03 -2.35
C GLY A 82 -6.39 0.91 -2.21
N ARG A 83 -6.53 2.24 -2.31
CA ARG A 83 -5.41 3.18 -2.12
C ARG A 83 -5.00 3.25 -0.65
N ILE A 84 -5.98 3.36 0.25
CA ILE A 84 -5.75 3.40 1.70
C ILE A 84 -5.17 2.08 2.19
N GLY A 85 -5.74 0.94 1.78
CA GLY A 85 -5.28 -0.39 2.18
C GLY A 85 -3.83 -0.64 1.79
N ARG A 86 -3.39 -0.17 0.61
CA ARG A 86 -1.98 -0.28 0.19
C ARG A 86 -1.05 0.64 0.97
N VAL A 87 -1.48 1.86 1.30
CA VAL A 87 -0.67 2.74 2.15
C VAL A 87 -0.60 2.19 3.58
N LEU A 88 -1.70 1.67 4.12
CA LEU A 88 -1.75 1.00 5.42
C LEU A 88 -0.76 -0.18 5.45
N LEU A 89 -0.77 -1.03 4.43
CA LEU A 89 0.19 -2.13 4.29
C LEU A 89 1.65 -1.64 4.34
N SER A 90 2.00 -0.62 3.55
CA SER A 90 3.35 -0.04 3.58
C SER A 90 3.71 0.54 4.95
N LEU A 91 2.78 1.20 5.65
CA LEU A 91 3.00 1.73 7.00
C LEU A 91 3.20 0.61 8.03
N CYS A 92 2.39 -0.44 7.99
CA CYS A 92 2.51 -1.61 8.86
C CYS A 92 3.86 -2.30 8.69
N THR A 93 4.27 -2.55 7.44
CA THR A 93 5.56 -3.19 7.16
C THR A 93 6.72 -2.30 7.62
N PHE A 94 6.67 -0.99 7.39
CA PHE A 94 7.67 -0.04 7.87
C PHE A 94 7.77 -0.04 9.41
N HIS A 95 6.64 0.09 10.09
CA HIS A 95 6.59 0.21 11.54
C HIS A 95 7.01 -1.10 12.25
N TRP A 96 6.48 -2.24 11.81
CA TRP A 96 6.71 -3.50 12.53
C TRP A 96 8.00 -4.24 12.13
N HIS A 97 8.52 -4.08 10.90
CA HIS A 97 9.87 -4.59 10.56
C HIS A 97 11.00 -3.63 10.93
N ARG A 98 10.66 -2.45 11.48
CA ARG A 98 11.62 -1.42 11.89
C ARG A 98 12.59 -1.06 10.76
N HIS A 99 12.08 -1.02 9.52
CA HIS A 99 12.87 -0.58 8.38
C HIS A 99 13.25 0.89 8.53
N GLU A 100 14.42 1.28 8.03
CA GLU A 100 14.83 2.70 8.04
C GLU A 100 13.94 3.55 7.13
N ARG A 101 13.37 2.96 6.06
CA ARG A 101 12.43 3.62 5.13
C ARG A 101 11.38 2.61 4.64
N PRO A 102 10.21 3.07 4.13
CA PRO A 102 9.16 2.20 3.61
C PRO A 102 9.52 1.65 2.20
N TRP A 103 10.47 0.73 2.15
CA TRP A 103 11.01 0.18 0.89
C TRP A 103 10.06 -0.77 0.16
N LEU A 104 9.12 -1.39 0.88
CA LEU A 104 8.22 -2.39 0.32
C LEU A 104 6.94 -1.73 -0.24
N TYR A 105 6.81 -1.78 -1.56
CA TYR A 105 5.67 -1.23 -2.28
C TYR A 105 4.98 -2.29 -3.16
N MET A 106 3.91 -2.88 -2.65
CA MET A 106 3.22 -4.02 -3.28
C MET A 106 2.30 -3.64 -4.44
N SER A 107 2.05 -2.35 -4.68
CA SER A 107 1.07 -1.91 -5.68
C SER A 107 1.38 -2.40 -7.09
N ALA A 108 2.65 -2.37 -7.50
CA ALA A 108 3.06 -2.85 -8.83
C ALA A 108 2.84 -4.36 -9.02
N PHE A 109 3.00 -5.13 -7.93
CA PHE A 109 2.75 -6.56 -7.94
C PHE A 109 1.23 -6.85 -7.98
N PHE A 110 0.44 -6.22 -7.11
CA PHE A 110 -1.02 -6.40 -7.11
C PHE A 110 -1.68 -5.94 -8.41
N ASP A 111 -1.16 -4.90 -9.05
CA ASP A 111 -1.67 -4.46 -10.35
C ASP A 111 -1.34 -5.46 -11.47
N ARG A 112 -0.11 -6.00 -11.47
CA ARG A 112 0.31 -7.04 -12.42
C ARG A 112 -0.49 -8.33 -12.27
N PHE A 113 -0.77 -8.74 -11.04
CA PHE A 113 -1.48 -9.98 -10.69
C PHE A 113 -2.88 -9.70 -10.16
N LYS A 114 -3.59 -8.76 -10.79
CA LYS A 114 -4.85 -8.20 -10.28
C LYS A 114 -5.94 -9.26 -10.08
N ASP A 115 -6.11 -10.17 -11.03
CA ASP A 115 -7.16 -11.19 -10.95
C ASP A 115 -6.86 -12.17 -9.81
N GLU A 116 -5.62 -12.65 -9.71
CA GLU A 116 -5.17 -13.51 -8.60
C GLU A 116 -5.29 -12.80 -7.24
N TYR A 117 -4.95 -11.51 -7.16
CA TYR A 117 -5.11 -10.69 -5.96
C TYR A 117 -6.58 -10.64 -5.52
N VAL A 118 -7.51 -10.31 -6.43
CA VAL A 118 -8.94 -10.23 -6.12
C VAL A 118 -9.51 -11.61 -5.78
N ASP A 119 -9.07 -12.66 -6.48
CA ASP A 119 -9.48 -14.04 -6.22
C ASP A 119 -9.04 -14.51 -4.83
N ASN A 120 -7.81 -14.21 -4.43
CA ASN A 120 -7.30 -14.60 -3.12
C ASN A 120 -8.03 -13.86 -1.99
N LEU A 121 -8.30 -12.55 -2.13
CA LEU A 121 -9.14 -11.83 -1.18
C LEU A 121 -10.51 -12.51 -1.03
N PHE A 122 -11.14 -12.86 -2.16
CA PHE A 122 -12.45 -13.52 -2.14
C PHE A 122 -12.40 -14.91 -1.49
N ARG A 123 -11.33 -15.70 -1.73
CA ARG A 123 -11.12 -17.02 -1.13
C ARG A 123 -10.95 -16.96 0.39
N VAL A 124 -10.25 -15.96 0.92
CA VAL A 124 -10.18 -15.76 2.37
C VAL A 124 -11.57 -15.50 2.93
N SER A 125 -12.37 -14.64 2.28
CA SER A 125 -13.72 -14.32 2.77
C SER A 125 -14.72 -15.47 2.70
N THR A 126 -14.54 -16.40 1.76
CA THR A 126 -15.51 -17.48 1.50
C THR A 126 -15.10 -18.84 2.06
N HIS A 127 -13.80 -19.10 2.15
CA HIS A 127 -13.25 -20.40 2.53
C HIS A 127 -12.24 -20.32 3.70
N GLY A 128 -11.90 -19.11 4.17
CA GLY A 128 -10.87 -18.94 5.19
C GLY A 128 -9.47 -19.31 4.70
N ASP A 129 -9.22 -19.25 3.38
CA ASP A 129 -7.97 -19.68 2.73
C ASP A 129 -6.84 -18.66 2.92
N TRP A 130 -6.39 -18.52 4.17
CA TRP A 130 -5.31 -17.61 4.56
C TRP A 130 -3.97 -18.05 3.99
N ASN A 131 -3.72 -19.35 3.85
CA ASN A 131 -2.43 -19.86 3.38
C ASN A 131 -2.15 -19.38 1.96
N THR A 132 -3.10 -19.56 1.03
CA THR A 132 -2.94 -19.10 -0.36
C THR A 132 -2.75 -17.58 -0.44
N TRP A 133 -3.49 -16.82 0.37
CA TRP A 133 -3.34 -15.36 0.45
C TRP A 133 -1.94 -14.95 0.92
N ILE A 134 -1.44 -15.56 1.99
CA ILE A 134 -0.13 -15.24 2.56
C ILE A 134 0.99 -15.67 1.61
N GLU A 135 0.90 -16.85 0.99
CA GLU A 135 1.88 -17.32 0.00
C GLU A 135 1.96 -16.37 -1.20
N PHE A 136 0.82 -15.94 -1.75
CA PHE A 136 0.75 -14.93 -2.81
C PHE A 136 1.47 -13.63 -2.43
N CYS A 137 1.21 -13.15 -1.21
CA CYS A 137 1.80 -11.92 -0.71
C CYS A 137 3.32 -12.04 -0.46
N LEU A 138 3.78 -13.17 0.07
CA LEU A 138 5.21 -13.43 0.28
C LEU A 138 5.96 -13.58 -1.04
N ARG A 139 5.37 -14.25 -2.03
CA ARG A 139 5.91 -14.30 -3.41
C ARG A 139 6.06 -12.89 -3.99
N GLY A 140 5.03 -12.06 -3.84
CA GLY A 140 5.09 -10.67 -4.27
C GLY A 140 6.12 -9.84 -3.51
N THR A 141 6.33 -10.10 -2.22
CA THR A 141 7.37 -9.46 -1.41
C THR A 141 8.74 -9.75 -1.98
N VAL A 142 9.05 -11.02 -2.24
CA VAL A 142 10.34 -11.43 -2.82
C VAL A 142 10.57 -10.75 -4.16
N GLN A 143 9.55 -10.74 -5.03
CA GLN A 143 9.66 -10.10 -6.34
C GLN A 143 9.86 -8.58 -6.24
N GLN A 144 9.11 -7.88 -5.38
CA GLN A 144 9.27 -6.43 -5.21
C GLN A 144 10.62 -6.06 -4.60
N CYS A 145 11.14 -6.87 -3.66
CA CYS A 145 12.49 -6.69 -3.12
C CYS A 145 13.56 -6.86 -4.20
N ALA A 146 13.46 -7.92 -5.02
CA ALA A 146 14.39 -8.14 -6.13
C ALA A 146 14.34 -6.99 -7.16
N ASP A 147 13.14 -6.55 -7.54
CA ASP A 147 12.92 -5.43 -8.44
C ASP A 147 13.50 -4.11 -7.87
N ALA A 148 13.32 -3.87 -6.57
CA ALA A 148 13.85 -2.69 -5.89
C ALA A 148 15.38 -2.69 -5.89
N ILE A 149 16.02 -3.81 -5.56
CA ILE A 149 17.48 -3.95 -5.61
C ILE A 149 18.00 -3.71 -7.03
N ALA A 150 17.35 -4.29 -8.04
CA ALA A 150 17.73 -4.11 -9.43
C ALA A 150 17.59 -2.65 -9.88
N ARG A 151 16.50 -1.95 -9.49
CA ARG A 151 16.32 -0.51 -9.74
C ARG A 151 17.41 0.33 -9.09
N CYS A 152 17.72 0.08 -7.82
CA CYS A 152 18.78 0.79 -7.10
C CYS A 152 20.13 0.64 -7.79
N ARG A 153 20.49 -0.57 -8.23
CA ARG A 153 21.74 -0.82 -8.98
C ARG A 153 21.78 -0.03 -10.29
N ARG A 154 20.68 0.02 -11.04
CA ARG A 154 20.60 0.82 -12.27
C ARG A 154 20.73 2.32 -12.00
N LEU A 155 20.13 2.83 -10.94
CA LEU A 155 20.25 4.24 -10.55
C LEU A 155 21.70 4.60 -10.16
N VAL A 156 22.38 3.71 -9.44
CA VAL A 156 23.80 3.89 -9.10
C VAL A 156 24.66 3.88 -10.36
N SER A 157 24.48 2.90 -11.25
CA SER A 157 25.20 2.83 -12.53
C SER A 157 25.00 4.08 -13.37
N LEU A 158 23.76 4.57 -13.48
CA LEU A 158 23.43 5.77 -14.23
C LEU A 158 24.10 7.02 -13.62
N ARG A 159 24.10 7.14 -12.29
CA ARG A 159 24.82 8.22 -11.58
C ARG A 159 26.32 8.18 -11.89
N ASP A 160 26.93 7.00 -11.83
CA ASP A 160 28.36 6.84 -12.04
C ASP A 160 28.76 7.16 -13.49
N GLU A 161 27.92 6.80 -14.47
CA GLU A 161 28.04 7.20 -15.88
C GLU A 161 27.92 8.73 -16.07
N TYR A 162 26.94 9.37 -15.44
CA TYR A 162 26.83 10.84 -15.48
C TYR A 162 28.06 11.53 -14.88
N TRP A 163 28.60 10.99 -13.78
CA TRP A 163 29.78 11.56 -13.12
C TRP A 163 31.07 11.36 -13.92
N SER A 164 31.23 10.24 -14.64
CA SER A 164 32.39 10.06 -15.52
C SER A 164 32.35 11.02 -16.72
N HIS A 165 31.17 11.27 -17.31
CA HIS A 165 31.03 12.21 -18.43
C HIS A 165 31.10 13.69 -18.04
N THR A 166 30.79 14.03 -16.79
CA THR A 166 30.86 15.41 -16.28
C THR A 166 32.18 15.74 -15.60
N ALA A 167 33.01 14.74 -15.26
CA ALA A 167 34.36 14.95 -14.72
C ALA A 167 35.30 15.64 -15.73
N ASP A 168 35.08 15.44 -17.04
CA ASP A 168 35.84 16.10 -18.12
C ASP A 168 35.15 17.37 -18.66
N ALA A 169 33.95 17.72 -18.18
CA ALA A 169 33.25 18.92 -18.62
C ALA A 169 33.88 20.16 -17.93
N PRO A 170 34.23 21.23 -18.67
CA PRO A 170 34.77 22.44 -18.06
C PRO A 170 33.76 22.96 -17.03
N ARG A 171 34.20 23.11 -15.78
CA ARG A 171 33.38 23.66 -14.69
C ARG A 171 32.74 24.95 -15.17
N LEU A 172 31.44 24.93 -15.44
CA LEU A 172 30.66 26.14 -15.66
C LEU A 172 30.84 26.98 -14.39
N ARG A 173 31.59 28.08 -14.50
CA ARG A 173 31.65 29.10 -13.46
C ARG A 173 30.22 29.52 -13.21
N VAL A 174 29.68 29.14 -12.05
CA VAL A 174 28.45 29.71 -11.54
C VAL A 174 28.69 31.20 -11.48
N ILE A 175 28.04 31.94 -12.39
CA ILE A 175 28.03 33.39 -12.37
C ILE A 175 27.37 33.74 -11.03
N SER A 176 28.15 34.36 -10.15
CA SER A 176 27.71 34.90 -8.87
C SER A 176 26.49 35.80 -9.09
N GLY A 177 25.30 35.24 -8.87
CA GLY A 177 24.05 35.99 -8.80
C GLY A 177 24.02 36.71 -7.46
N LYS A 178 24.09 38.03 -7.55
CA LYS A 178 24.01 39.02 -6.47
C LYS A 178 23.02 38.65 -5.36
N ALA A 179 23.45 38.89 -4.13
CA ALA A 179 22.57 39.16 -3.01
C ALA A 179 21.56 40.24 -3.41
N ILE A 180 20.29 39.99 -3.12
CA ILE A 180 19.24 40.99 -3.14
C ILE A 180 18.55 40.86 -1.77
N ASP A 181 18.93 41.81 -0.91
CA ASP A 181 18.28 42.39 0.27
C ASP A 181 17.56 41.49 1.30
#